data_AF-A0A0J6RVS5-F1
#
_entry.id   AF-A0A0J6RVS5-F1
#
_cell.length_a   1.000
_cell.length_b   1.000
_cell.length_c   1.000
_cell.angle_alpha   90.00
_cell.angle_beta   90.00
_cell.angle_gamma   90.00
#
_symmetry.space_group_name_H-M   'P 1'
#
loop_
_entity.id
_entity.type
_entity.pdbx_description
1 polymer ?
#
loop_
_entity_poly.entity_id
_entity_poly.type
_entity_poly.pdbx_seq_one_letter_code
_entity_poly.pdbx_strand_id
1 'polypeptide(L)'
;MIGGEGLARGYLGRPGLTAERFLPDPFGPPGSRLYRTGDLAGRDADGRLLYRGRADDQVKIRGHRIEPGEVEARLLALPGVGQAAVTARPGPTGLRLLAYAVARAGAVLDGPALRAALGQALPDYMVPVQVTVLEHLPLTPNGKLDRRALPEPEAPATSRHIAPQTETERVLAGIWRDVLGLPQVGISENFFAVGGDSIQAIRVVSRLRERFDRLLTPRDVFALPTIAEFARRLDEPVAAPPPAARRLDALLSEFEQA
;
A
#
# COMPACT_ATOMS: atom_id res chain seq x y z
N MET A 1 -10.01 -27.20 -2.04
CA MET A 1 -9.18 -27.37 -3.25
C MET A 1 -10.09 -27.31 -4.47
N ILE A 2 -9.54 -27.04 -5.65
CA ILE A 2 -10.31 -26.96 -6.91
C ILE A 2 -9.71 -27.93 -7.91
N GLY A 3 -10.53 -28.70 -8.63
CA GLY A 3 -10.11 -29.60 -9.71
C GLY A 3 -10.84 -29.27 -11.03
N GLY A 4 -10.51 -30.01 -12.08
CA GLY A 4 -11.16 -29.93 -13.39
C GLY A 4 -10.39 -29.12 -14.45
N GLU A 5 -11.03 -28.90 -15.59
CA GLU A 5 -10.39 -28.33 -16.80
C GLU A 5 -9.97 -26.85 -16.64
N GLY A 6 -10.58 -26.12 -15.69
CA GLY A 6 -10.27 -24.71 -15.42
C GLY A 6 -8.93 -24.48 -14.71
N LEU A 7 -8.14 -25.51 -14.45
CA LEU A 7 -6.84 -25.35 -13.81
C LEU A 7 -5.81 -24.74 -14.76
N ALA A 8 -5.04 -23.78 -14.24
CA ALA A 8 -3.88 -23.25 -14.96
C ALA A 8 -2.83 -24.35 -15.19
N ARG A 9 -1.97 -24.15 -16.20
CA ARG A 9 -0.83 -25.06 -16.45
C ARG A 9 0.14 -25.12 -15.27
N GLY A 10 0.37 -23.97 -14.64
CA GLY A 10 1.27 -23.77 -13.50
C GLY A 10 1.71 -22.31 -13.41
N TYR A 11 2.70 -22.04 -12.55
CA TYR A 11 3.34 -20.73 -12.46
C TYR A 11 4.52 -20.63 -13.42
N LEU A 12 4.54 -19.58 -14.24
CA LEU A 12 5.58 -19.35 -15.24
C LEU A 12 6.98 -19.29 -14.60
N GLY A 13 7.90 -20.14 -15.06
CA GLY A 13 9.28 -20.18 -14.56
C GLY A 13 9.42 -20.64 -13.10
N ARG A 14 8.37 -21.15 -12.46
CA ARG A 14 8.39 -21.56 -11.04
C ARG A 14 7.88 -22.99 -10.85
N PRO A 15 8.68 -24.01 -11.24
CA PRO A 15 8.27 -25.42 -11.14
C PRO A 15 8.08 -25.88 -9.69
N GLY A 16 8.91 -25.44 -8.75
CA GLY A 16 8.76 -25.78 -7.32
C GLY A 16 7.43 -25.30 -6.74
N LEU A 17 7.08 -24.02 -6.95
CA LEU A 17 5.80 -23.47 -6.51
C LEU A 17 4.60 -24.14 -7.22
N THR A 18 4.78 -24.52 -8.49
CA THR A 18 3.76 -25.27 -9.23
C THR A 18 3.52 -26.62 -8.59
N ALA A 19 4.58 -27.39 -8.28
CA ALA A 19 4.45 -28.69 -7.63
C ALA A 19 3.84 -28.58 -6.22
N GLU A 20 4.14 -27.51 -5.49
CA GLU A 20 3.57 -27.27 -4.15
C GLU A 20 2.06 -26.96 -4.19
N ARG A 21 1.59 -26.22 -5.20
CA ARG A 21 0.20 -25.74 -5.28
C ARG A 21 -0.71 -26.59 -6.17
N PHE A 22 -0.17 -27.31 -7.16
CA PHE A 22 -0.90 -28.20 -8.05
C PHE A 22 -0.58 -29.66 -7.69
N LEU A 23 -1.38 -30.22 -6.81
CA LEU A 23 -1.19 -31.54 -6.22
C LEU A 23 -1.86 -32.63 -7.07
N PRO A 24 -1.43 -33.90 -6.98
CA PRO A 24 -2.19 -35.02 -7.54
C PRO A 24 -3.60 -35.07 -6.96
N ASP A 25 -4.59 -35.33 -7.81
CA ASP A 25 -5.99 -35.48 -7.40
C ASP A 25 -6.31 -36.95 -7.07
N PRO A 26 -6.55 -37.32 -5.80
CA PRO A 26 -6.87 -38.70 -5.43
C PRO A 26 -8.32 -39.08 -5.76
N PHE A 27 -9.16 -38.13 -6.18
CA PHE A 27 -10.59 -38.34 -6.45
C PHE A 27 -10.94 -38.28 -7.95
N GLY A 28 -9.99 -37.87 -8.79
CA GLY A 28 -10.17 -37.73 -10.23
C GLY A 28 -9.53 -38.87 -11.03
N PRO A 29 -9.63 -38.81 -12.38
CA PRO A 29 -9.00 -39.79 -13.24
C PRO A 29 -7.46 -39.75 -13.15
N PRO A 30 -6.74 -40.83 -13.50
CA PRO A 30 -5.28 -40.86 -13.47
C PRO A 30 -4.65 -39.66 -14.19
N GLY A 31 -3.75 -38.97 -13.49
CA GLY A 31 -3.05 -37.78 -14.02
C GLY A 31 -3.78 -36.44 -13.79
N SER A 32 -4.99 -36.44 -13.21
CA SER A 32 -5.64 -35.19 -12.82
C SER A 32 -4.96 -34.54 -11.60
N ARG A 33 -5.20 -33.24 -11.46
CA ARG A 33 -4.57 -32.38 -10.45
C ARG A 33 -5.63 -31.61 -9.68
N LEU A 34 -5.30 -31.27 -8.44
CA LEU A 34 -6.04 -30.32 -7.60
C LEU A 34 -5.17 -29.09 -7.36
N TYR A 35 -5.79 -27.90 -7.41
CA TYR A 35 -5.16 -26.66 -6.99
C TYR A 35 -5.51 -26.34 -5.53
N ARG A 36 -4.46 -26.13 -4.73
CA ARG A 36 -4.56 -25.70 -3.33
C ARG A 36 -4.75 -24.19 -3.27
N THR A 37 -6.01 -23.78 -3.16
CA THR A 37 -6.41 -22.37 -3.14
C THR A 37 -5.86 -21.58 -1.95
N GLY A 38 -5.68 -22.27 -0.81
CA GLY A 38 -5.39 -21.64 0.49
C GLY A 38 -6.64 -21.14 1.21
N ASP A 39 -7.83 -21.22 0.60
CA ASP A 39 -9.08 -20.81 1.25
C ASP A 39 -9.58 -21.90 2.23
N LEU A 40 -10.02 -21.46 3.40
CA LEU A 40 -10.77 -22.26 4.35
C LEU A 40 -12.26 -22.12 4.04
N ALA A 41 -12.93 -23.24 3.84
CA ALA A 41 -14.36 -23.29 3.62
C ALA A 41 -15.00 -24.40 4.46
N GLY A 42 -16.24 -24.21 4.87
CA GLY A 42 -17.09 -25.22 5.47
C GLY A 42 -18.31 -25.49 4.59
N ARG A 43 -19.13 -26.48 4.96
CA ARG A 43 -20.46 -26.67 4.39
C ARG A 43 -21.52 -26.32 5.43
N ASP A 44 -22.63 -25.73 5.00
CA ASP A 44 -23.83 -25.61 5.83
C ASP A 44 -24.68 -26.88 5.79
N ALA A 45 -25.81 -26.87 6.51
CA ALA A 45 -26.75 -27.99 6.54
C ALA A 45 -27.37 -28.30 5.17
N ASP A 46 -27.43 -27.31 4.28
CA ASP A 46 -27.95 -27.45 2.91
C ASP A 46 -26.85 -27.87 1.91
N GLY A 47 -25.62 -28.12 2.39
CA GLY A 47 -24.49 -28.55 1.57
C GLY A 47 -23.78 -27.44 0.78
N ARG A 48 -24.17 -26.16 0.98
CA ARG A 48 -23.53 -25.01 0.31
C ARG A 48 -22.15 -24.74 0.91
N LEU A 49 -21.23 -24.28 0.07
CA LEU A 49 -19.89 -23.91 0.51
C LEU A 49 -19.91 -22.52 1.16
N LEU A 50 -19.53 -22.47 2.44
CA LEU A 50 -19.34 -21.24 3.21
C LEU A 50 -17.85 -20.91 3.28
N TYR A 51 -17.47 -19.73 2.79
CA TYR A 51 -16.11 -19.23 2.96
C TYR A 51 -15.85 -18.85 4.43
N ARG A 52 -14.74 -19.31 5.00
CA ARG A 52 -14.35 -19.15 6.41
C ARG A 52 -13.01 -18.45 6.60
N GLY A 53 -12.35 -18.00 5.53
CA GLY A 53 -11.07 -17.30 5.58
C GLY A 53 -9.99 -17.99 4.76
N ARG A 54 -8.73 -17.76 5.12
CA ARG A 54 -7.56 -18.37 4.46
C ARG A 54 -6.66 -19.08 5.47
N ALA A 55 -6.00 -20.11 4.98
CA ALA A 55 -4.99 -20.88 5.70
C ALA A 55 -3.57 -20.30 5.53
N ASP A 56 -3.39 -19.35 4.62
CA ASP A 56 -2.16 -18.59 4.41
C ASP A 56 -2.38 -17.09 4.72
N ASP A 57 -1.30 -16.31 4.74
CA ASP A 57 -1.29 -14.90 5.13
C ASP A 57 -1.85 -13.96 4.04
N GLN A 58 -2.39 -14.51 2.95
CA GLN A 58 -2.87 -13.72 1.83
C GLN A 58 -4.14 -12.95 2.16
N VAL A 59 -4.20 -11.69 1.70
CA VAL A 59 -5.31 -10.79 2.00
C VAL A 59 -5.91 -10.17 0.74
N LYS A 60 -7.21 -9.85 0.81
CA LYS A 60 -7.89 -9.04 -0.21
C LYS A 60 -8.13 -7.65 0.35
N ILE A 61 -7.52 -6.65 -0.27
CA ILE A 61 -7.67 -5.24 0.11
C ILE A 61 -8.19 -4.50 -1.12
N ARG A 62 -9.39 -3.92 -1.01
CA ARG A 62 -10.01 -3.11 -2.08
C ARG A 62 -10.07 -3.84 -3.43
N GLY A 63 -10.38 -5.14 -3.41
CA GLY A 63 -10.45 -5.99 -4.60
C GLY A 63 -9.09 -6.52 -5.09
N HIS A 64 -7.97 -6.04 -4.55
CA HIS A 64 -6.64 -6.52 -4.88
C HIS A 64 -6.24 -7.68 -3.98
N ARG A 65 -5.71 -8.73 -4.61
CA ARG A 65 -5.11 -9.88 -3.93
C ARG A 65 -3.65 -9.53 -3.63
N ILE A 66 -3.31 -9.46 -2.34
CA ILE A 66 -2.00 -9.03 -1.88
C ILE A 66 -1.35 -10.17 -1.09
N GLU A 67 -0.07 -10.41 -1.40
CA GLU A 67 0.81 -11.29 -0.64
C GLU A 67 1.68 -10.43 0.29
N PRO A 68 1.44 -10.41 1.61
CA PRO A 68 2.28 -9.63 2.54
C PRO A 68 3.77 -9.92 2.40
N GLY A 69 4.13 -11.17 2.09
CA GLY A 69 5.52 -11.59 1.84
C GLY A 69 6.20 -10.85 0.68
N GLU A 70 5.46 -10.35 -0.31
CA GLU A 70 6.02 -9.52 -1.38
C GLU A 70 6.46 -8.15 -0.84
N VAL A 71 5.64 -7.56 0.01
CA VAL A 71 5.94 -6.27 0.66
C VAL A 71 7.09 -6.44 1.66
N GLU A 72 7.12 -7.55 2.42
CA GLU A 72 8.24 -7.91 3.29
C GLU A 72 9.56 -8.02 2.51
N ALA A 73 9.55 -8.71 1.36
CA ALA A 73 10.74 -8.84 0.53
C ALA A 73 11.24 -7.48 0.01
N ARG A 74 10.34 -6.56 -0.33
CA ARG A 74 10.71 -5.19 -0.73
C ARG A 74 11.29 -4.38 0.42
N LEU A 75 10.73 -4.51 1.63
CA LEU A 75 11.30 -3.88 2.82
C LEU A 75 12.71 -4.41 3.12
N LEU A 76 12.90 -5.72 3.07
CA LEU A 76 14.21 -6.35 3.32
C LEU A 76 15.29 -5.95 2.30
N ALA A 77 14.88 -5.52 1.10
CA ALA A 77 15.79 -5.01 0.09
C ALA A 77 16.25 -3.57 0.35
N LEU A 78 15.62 -2.84 1.27
CA LEU A 78 16.02 -1.47 1.60
C LEU A 78 17.26 -1.45 2.51
N PRO A 79 18.15 -0.45 2.36
CA PRO A 79 19.34 -0.31 3.19
C PRO A 79 19.01 -0.26 4.69
N GLY A 80 19.80 -0.96 5.49
CA GLY A 80 19.67 -0.97 6.95
C GLY A 80 18.57 -1.87 7.51
N VAL A 81 17.67 -2.43 6.68
CA VAL A 81 16.62 -3.34 7.16
C VAL A 81 17.20 -4.75 7.38
N GLY A 82 17.06 -5.25 8.61
CA GLY A 82 17.51 -6.58 9.02
C GLY A 82 16.38 -7.61 9.04
N GLN A 83 15.21 -7.22 9.51
CA GLN A 83 14.00 -8.05 9.51
C GLN A 83 12.79 -7.20 9.11
N ALA A 84 11.78 -7.84 8.52
CA ALA A 84 10.52 -7.20 8.17
C ALA A 84 9.35 -8.15 8.40
N ALA A 85 8.20 -7.59 8.77
CA ALA A 85 6.93 -8.29 8.87
C ALA A 85 5.81 -7.40 8.34
N VAL A 86 4.87 -7.96 7.59
CA VAL A 86 3.70 -7.24 7.09
C VAL A 86 2.43 -7.99 7.49
N THR A 87 1.44 -7.26 7.98
CA THR A 87 0.15 -7.83 8.37
C THR A 87 -0.99 -6.94 7.91
N ALA A 88 -2.14 -7.55 7.59
CA ALA A 88 -3.37 -6.80 7.45
C ALA A 88 -4.09 -6.66 8.80
N ARG A 89 -4.73 -5.51 9.00
CA ARG A 89 -5.60 -5.23 10.15
C ARG A 89 -6.91 -4.57 9.70
N PRO A 90 -8.03 -4.78 10.41
CA PRO A 90 -9.26 -4.02 10.18
C PRO A 90 -9.06 -2.53 10.47
N GLY A 91 -9.48 -1.66 9.55
CA GLY A 91 -9.50 -0.20 9.66
C GLY A 91 -10.80 0.43 9.18
N PRO A 92 -10.87 1.78 9.13
CA PRO A 92 -12.14 2.49 8.94
C PRO A 92 -12.85 2.13 7.64
N THR A 93 -12.11 1.89 6.55
CA THR A 93 -12.66 1.51 5.24
C THR A 93 -12.33 0.07 4.83
N GLY A 94 -12.14 -0.80 5.82
CA GLY A 94 -11.83 -2.21 5.63
C GLY A 94 -10.38 -2.55 5.99
N LEU A 95 -9.82 -3.60 5.39
CA LEU A 95 -8.46 -4.04 5.72
C LEU A 95 -7.42 -3.02 5.25
N ARG A 96 -6.42 -2.76 6.10
CA ARG A 96 -5.21 -1.97 5.81
C ARG A 96 -3.96 -2.79 6.04
N LEU A 97 -2.89 -2.50 5.31
CA LEU A 97 -1.57 -3.10 5.54
C LEU A 97 -0.77 -2.29 6.55
N LEU A 98 -0.17 -2.99 7.50
CA LEU A 98 0.82 -2.46 8.44
C LEU A 98 2.13 -3.20 8.23
N ALA A 99 3.23 -2.47 8.31
CA ALA A 99 4.57 -3.01 8.18
C ALA A 99 5.39 -2.73 9.43
N TYR A 100 6.29 -3.66 9.73
CA TYR A 100 7.23 -3.58 10.85
C TYR A 100 8.62 -3.88 10.34
N ALA A 101 9.60 -3.10 10.76
CA ALA A 101 10.99 -3.26 10.37
C ALA A 101 11.90 -3.23 11.60
N VAL A 102 12.94 -4.07 11.57
CA VAL A 102 14.02 -4.08 12.57
C VAL A 102 15.30 -3.69 11.87
N ALA A 103 16.06 -2.78 12.47
CA ALA A 103 17.34 -2.32 11.94
C ALA A 103 18.41 -3.41 12.01
N ARG A 104 19.33 -3.44 11.05
CA ARG A 104 20.61 -4.13 11.21
C ARG A 104 21.42 -3.43 12.29
N ALA A 105 22.34 -4.16 12.92
CA ALA A 105 23.23 -3.58 13.93
C ALA A 105 23.95 -2.34 13.37
N GLY A 106 23.86 -1.21 14.10
CA GLY A 106 24.47 0.06 13.72
C GLY A 106 23.71 0.88 12.68
N ALA A 107 22.56 0.42 12.18
CA ALA A 107 21.71 1.20 11.29
C ALA A 107 20.61 1.95 12.07
N VAL A 108 20.24 3.12 11.58
CA VAL A 108 19.06 3.86 12.04
C VAL A 108 18.02 3.81 10.94
N LEU A 109 16.81 3.37 11.28
CA LEU A 109 15.68 3.31 10.36
C LEU A 109 14.71 4.44 10.64
N ASP A 110 14.13 4.98 9.57
CA ASP A 110 13.04 5.94 9.62
C ASP A 110 11.81 5.34 8.91
N GLY A 111 10.74 5.08 9.67
CA GLY A 111 9.53 4.43 9.17
C GLY A 111 8.89 5.18 7.99
N PRO A 112 8.61 6.49 8.11
CA PRO A 112 8.22 7.36 7.00
C PRO A 112 9.09 7.22 5.74
N ALA A 113 10.42 7.30 5.87
CA ALA A 113 11.33 7.15 4.72
C ALA A 113 11.24 5.75 4.07
N LEU A 114 11.15 4.69 4.87
CA LEU A 114 10.95 3.32 4.36
C LEU A 114 9.64 3.19 3.60
N ARG A 115 8.55 3.76 4.14
CA ARG A 115 7.24 3.75 3.48
C ARG A 115 7.29 4.51 2.15
N ALA A 116 7.94 5.67 2.11
CA ALA A 116 8.11 6.45 0.88
C ALA A 116 8.89 5.64 -0.18
N ALA A 117 9.95 4.95 0.22
CA ALA A 117 10.72 4.07 -0.67
C ALA A 117 9.88 2.90 -1.22
N LEU A 118 9.00 2.31 -0.40
CA LEU A 118 8.05 1.30 -0.86
C LEU A 118 7.09 1.85 -1.92
N GLY A 119 6.58 3.07 -1.74
CA GLY A 119 5.68 3.72 -2.71
C GLY A 119 6.32 4.00 -4.07
N GLN A 120 7.65 4.01 -4.15
CA GLN A 120 8.36 4.09 -5.44
C GLN A 120 8.46 2.75 -6.16
N ALA A 121 8.45 1.64 -5.42
CA ALA A 121 8.71 0.29 -5.94
C ALA A 121 7.48 -0.60 -6.06
N LEU A 122 6.41 -0.29 -5.31
CA LEU A 122 5.18 -1.09 -5.24
C LEU A 122 3.98 -0.34 -5.82
N PRO A 123 2.97 -1.06 -6.33
CA PRO A 123 1.67 -0.49 -6.59
C PRO A 123 1.05 0.12 -5.32
N ASP A 124 0.34 1.23 -5.48
CA ASP A 124 -0.29 2.01 -4.39
C ASP A 124 -1.09 1.16 -3.38
N TYR A 125 -1.82 0.14 -3.85
CA TYR A 125 -2.63 -0.74 -3.00
C TYR A 125 -1.80 -1.71 -2.13
N MET A 126 -0.52 -1.91 -2.44
CA MET A 126 0.41 -2.75 -1.66
C MET A 126 1.23 -1.95 -0.64
N VAL A 127 1.20 -0.62 -0.71
CA VAL A 127 1.97 0.24 0.20
C VAL A 127 1.31 0.21 1.58
N PRO A 128 2.04 -0.17 2.65
CA PRO A 128 1.53 -0.11 4.01
C PRO A 128 1.11 1.31 4.39
N VAL A 129 0.05 1.44 5.19
CA VAL A 129 -0.34 2.77 5.68
C VAL A 129 0.72 3.34 6.63
N GLN A 130 1.46 2.48 7.32
CA GLN A 130 2.52 2.83 8.25
C GLN A 130 3.60 1.74 8.28
N VAL A 131 4.85 2.16 8.47
CA VAL A 131 6.00 1.30 8.77
C VAL A 131 6.48 1.65 10.18
N THR A 132 6.37 0.71 11.11
CA THR A 132 6.81 0.88 12.51
C THR A 132 8.18 0.23 12.69
N VAL A 133 9.15 0.99 13.22
CA VAL A 133 10.47 0.46 13.54
C VAL A 133 10.42 -0.15 14.95
N LEU A 134 10.84 -1.41 15.06
CA LEU A 134 10.90 -2.16 16.31
C LEU A 134 12.34 -2.53 16.66
N GLU A 135 12.62 -2.74 17.94
CA GLU A 135 13.89 -3.30 18.40
C GLU A 135 14.04 -4.77 17.99
N HIS A 136 12.94 -5.53 18.06
CA HIS A 136 12.88 -6.91 17.61
C HIS A 136 11.47 -7.28 17.15
N LEU A 137 11.36 -8.29 16.28
CA LEU A 137 10.06 -8.89 15.98
C LEU A 137 9.62 -9.81 17.13
N PRO A 138 8.33 -9.83 17.50
CA PRO A 138 7.82 -10.79 18.48
C PRO A 138 7.86 -12.20 17.89
N LEU A 139 8.40 -13.14 18.65
CA LEU A 139 8.49 -14.54 18.25
C LEU A 139 7.69 -15.41 19.22
N THR A 140 7.03 -16.43 18.66
CA THR A 140 6.48 -17.56 19.42
C THR A 140 7.60 -18.34 20.12
N PRO A 141 7.30 -19.18 21.12
CA PRO A 141 8.30 -20.05 21.76
C PRO A 141 9.08 -20.95 20.77
N ASN A 142 8.50 -21.24 19.60
CA ASN A 142 9.12 -22.03 18.53
C ASN A 142 9.98 -21.19 17.56
N GLY A 143 10.26 -19.92 17.89
CA GLY A 143 11.08 -19.02 17.07
C GLY A 143 10.41 -18.51 15.80
N LYS A 144 9.11 -18.78 15.60
CA LYS A 144 8.33 -18.24 14.47
C LYS A 144 7.75 -16.87 14.82
N LEU A 145 7.58 -15.98 13.84
CA LEU A 145 6.93 -14.69 14.02
C LEU A 145 5.54 -14.82 14.66
N ASP A 146 5.33 -14.14 15.78
CA ASP A 146 4.02 -14.01 16.41
C ASP A 146 3.31 -12.75 15.89
N ARG A 147 2.53 -12.93 14.81
CA ARG A 147 1.78 -11.83 14.22
C ARG A 147 0.69 -11.25 15.11
N ARG A 148 0.26 -11.97 16.16
CA ARG A 148 -0.78 -11.48 17.10
C ARG A 148 -0.17 -10.58 18.16
N ALA A 149 1.10 -10.79 18.48
CA ALA A 149 1.88 -9.97 19.40
C ALA A 149 2.52 -8.74 18.72
N LEU A 150 2.39 -8.57 17.40
CA LEU A 150 2.81 -7.34 16.72
C LEU A 150 2.02 -6.15 17.28
N PRO A 151 2.69 -5.09 17.74
CA PRO A 151 2.03 -3.97 18.37
C PRO A 151 1.12 -3.28 17.34
N GLU A 152 -0.08 -2.89 17.77
CA GLU A 152 -0.84 -1.95 16.98
C GLU A 152 -0.02 -0.64 16.94
N PRO A 153 0.26 -0.08 15.76
CA PRO A 153 0.94 1.19 15.68
C PRO A 153 0.11 2.18 16.48
N GLU A 154 0.74 2.80 17.48
CA GLU A 154 0.13 3.94 18.12
C GLU A 154 -0.18 4.95 17.01
N ALA A 155 -1.42 5.45 16.98
CA ALA A 155 -1.65 6.75 16.35
C ALA A 155 -0.56 7.64 16.95
N PRO A 156 0.37 8.19 16.15
CA PRO A 156 1.62 8.74 16.67
C PRO A 156 1.31 9.63 17.87
N ALA A 157 2.08 9.59 18.96
CA ALA A 157 1.80 10.40 20.16
C ALA A 157 1.72 11.94 19.86
N THR A 158 2.08 12.35 18.64
CA THR A 158 1.85 13.65 18.02
C THR A 158 0.49 13.80 17.30
N SER A 159 -0.44 12.86 17.44
CA SER A 159 -1.86 12.95 17.03
C SER A 159 -2.65 13.84 18.00
N ARG A 160 -1.98 14.87 18.56
CA ARG A 160 -2.70 16.10 18.80
C ARG A 160 -3.23 16.51 17.44
N HIS A 161 -4.51 16.75 17.33
CA HIS A 161 -5.07 17.38 16.16
C HIS A 161 -4.30 18.69 15.93
N ILE A 162 -3.34 18.70 15.00
CA ILE A 162 -2.60 19.89 14.63
C ILE A 162 -3.45 20.56 13.57
N ALA A 163 -4.07 21.68 13.96
CA ALA A 163 -4.87 22.47 13.04
C ALA A 163 -3.99 23.02 11.90
N PRO A 164 -4.54 23.16 10.68
CA PRO A 164 -3.87 23.82 9.57
C PRO A 164 -3.32 25.20 9.93
N GLN A 165 -2.04 25.42 9.62
CA GLN A 165 -1.33 26.66 9.93
C GLN A 165 -1.20 27.55 8.68
N THR A 166 -0.96 26.95 7.52
CA THR A 166 -0.82 27.67 6.23
C THR A 166 -2.12 27.70 5.42
N GLU A 167 -2.20 28.58 4.42
CA GLU A 167 -3.35 28.63 3.52
C GLU A 167 -3.49 27.33 2.69
N THR A 168 -2.38 26.82 2.17
CA THR A 168 -2.32 25.53 1.46
C THR A 168 -2.86 24.39 2.32
N GLU A 169 -2.45 24.33 3.59
CA GLU A 169 -2.93 23.33 4.54
C GLU A 169 -4.44 23.48 4.82
N ARG A 170 -4.97 24.71 4.94
CA ARG A 170 -6.41 24.94 5.16
C ARG A 170 -7.24 24.47 3.97
N VAL A 171 -6.78 24.75 2.75
CA VAL A 171 -7.44 24.30 1.52
C VAL A 171 -7.44 22.77 1.44
N LEU A 172 -6.29 22.13 1.68
CA LEU A 172 -6.16 20.68 1.69
C LEU A 172 -7.07 20.03 2.75
N ALA A 173 -7.04 20.55 3.99
CA ALA A 173 -7.86 20.05 5.08
C ALA A 173 -9.36 20.17 4.78
N GLY A 174 -9.80 21.28 4.17
CA GLY A 174 -11.18 21.45 3.72
C GLY A 174 -11.59 20.40 2.69
N ILE A 175 -10.76 20.21 1.67
CA ILE A 175 -11.03 19.20 0.62
C ILE A 175 -11.10 17.79 1.21
N TRP A 176 -10.19 17.44 2.13
CA TRP A 176 -10.20 16.13 2.77
C TRP A 176 -11.43 15.91 3.63
N ARG A 177 -11.82 16.90 4.44
CA ARG A 177 -13.05 16.83 5.24
C ARG A 177 -14.27 16.54 4.37
N ASP A 178 -14.42 17.27 3.26
CA ASP A 178 -15.55 17.11 2.36
C ASP A 178 -15.56 15.75 1.63
N VAL A 179 -14.38 15.25 1.23
CA VAL A 179 -14.27 13.99 0.48
C VAL A 179 -14.37 12.77 1.39
N LEU A 180 -13.83 12.86 2.60
CA LEU A 180 -13.81 11.77 3.58
C LEU A 180 -15.05 11.78 4.48
N GLY A 181 -15.83 12.88 4.50
CA GLY A 181 -16.97 13.04 5.39
C GLY A 181 -16.57 13.19 6.87
N LEU A 182 -15.39 13.75 7.12
CA LEU A 182 -14.84 13.90 8.47
C LEU A 182 -15.15 15.30 9.04
N PRO A 183 -15.52 15.41 10.34
CA PRO A 183 -15.79 16.71 10.95
C PRO A 183 -14.52 17.58 10.99
N GLN A 184 -13.37 16.97 11.23
CA GLN A 184 -12.06 17.61 11.31
C GLN A 184 -10.97 16.65 10.84
N VAL A 185 -9.86 17.20 10.32
CA VAL A 185 -8.65 16.47 9.94
C VAL A 185 -7.44 17.31 10.34
N GLY A 186 -6.48 16.71 11.05
CA GLY A 186 -5.22 17.31 11.45
C GLY A 186 -4.14 17.13 10.37
N ILE A 187 -3.17 18.05 10.32
CA ILE A 187 -2.22 18.09 9.20
C ILE A 187 -1.24 16.91 9.14
N SER A 188 -1.02 16.24 10.28
CA SER A 188 -0.16 15.06 10.43
C SER A 188 -0.91 13.73 10.29
N GLU A 189 -2.24 13.77 10.12
CA GLU A 189 -3.03 12.56 9.97
C GLU A 189 -2.84 11.94 8.58
N ASN A 190 -2.61 10.63 8.56
CA ASN A 190 -2.44 9.88 7.32
C ASN A 190 -3.80 9.65 6.66
N PHE A 191 -3.95 10.06 5.40
CA PHE A 191 -5.14 9.94 4.56
C PHE A 191 -5.80 8.57 4.68
N PHE A 192 -5.01 7.51 4.54
CA PHE A 192 -5.50 6.13 4.52
C PHE A 192 -5.79 5.60 5.93
N ALA A 193 -5.10 6.11 6.94
CA ALA A 193 -5.37 5.77 8.33
C ALA A 193 -6.72 6.36 8.79
N VAL A 194 -7.08 7.56 8.34
CA VAL A 194 -8.37 8.21 8.64
C VAL A 194 -9.52 7.76 7.73
N GLY A 195 -9.31 6.71 6.93
CA GLY A 195 -10.35 6.08 6.11
C GLY A 195 -10.24 6.34 4.61
N GLY A 196 -9.31 7.18 4.16
CA GLY A 196 -9.05 7.43 2.74
C GLY A 196 -8.80 6.16 1.92
N ASP A 197 -9.36 6.10 0.72
CA ASP A 197 -9.09 5.07 -0.28
C ASP A 197 -8.71 5.65 -1.66
N SER A 198 -8.49 4.77 -2.65
CA SER A 198 -8.10 5.18 -3.99
C SER A 198 -9.16 6.04 -4.70
N ILE A 199 -10.44 5.78 -4.47
CA ILE A 199 -11.54 6.56 -5.07
C ILE A 199 -11.57 7.95 -4.44
N GLN A 200 -11.42 8.03 -3.13
CA GLN A 200 -11.32 9.29 -2.41
C GLN A 200 -10.07 10.08 -2.81
N ALA A 201 -8.93 9.42 -2.98
CA ALA A 201 -7.69 10.06 -3.46
C ALA A 201 -7.89 10.68 -4.86
N ILE A 202 -8.56 9.98 -5.78
CA ILE A 202 -8.91 10.53 -7.10
C ILE A 202 -9.79 11.78 -6.97
N ARG A 203 -10.80 11.75 -6.10
CA ARG A 203 -11.68 12.91 -5.85
C ARG A 203 -10.94 14.09 -5.24
N VAL A 204 -10.06 13.85 -4.27
CA VAL A 204 -9.19 14.88 -3.68
C VAL A 204 -8.34 15.54 -4.77
N VAL A 205 -7.63 14.75 -5.57
CA VAL A 205 -6.75 15.28 -6.63
C VAL A 205 -7.54 16.06 -7.68
N SER A 206 -8.73 15.60 -8.06
CA SER A 206 -9.60 16.34 -8.98
C SER A 206 -9.93 17.74 -8.45
N ARG A 207 -10.30 17.85 -7.17
CA ARG A 207 -10.62 19.15 -6.53
C ARG A 207 -9.38 20.02 -6.32
N LEU A 208 -8.21 19.42 -6.09
CA LEU A 208 -6.96 20.17 -5.95
C LEU A 208 -6.52 20.78 -7.29
N ARG A 209 -6.68 20.07 -8.40
CA ARG A 209 -6.36 20.59 -9.74
C ARG A 209 -7.20 21.82 -10.13
N GLU A 210 -8.39 21.98 -9.57
CA GLU A 210 -9.22 23.18 -9.78
C GLU A 210 -8.68 24.41 -9.04
N ARG A 211 -7.80 24.23 -8.03
CA ARG A 211 -7.31 25.30 -7.15
C ARG A 211 -5.81 25.56 -7.29
N PHE A 212 -5.04 24.56 -7.72
CA PHE A 212 -3.60 24.63 -7.85
C PHE A 212 -3.19 24.36 -9.29
N ASP A 213 -2.36 25.24 -9.85
CA ASP A 213 -1.76 25.06 -11.17
C ASP A 213 -0.57 24.08 -11.10
N ARG A 214 -0.85 22.83 -10.75
CA ARG A 214 0.13 21.75 -10.58
C ARG A 214 -0.38 20.47 -11.22
N LEU A 215 0.54 19.72 -11.82
CA LEU A 215 0.27 18.35 -12.28
C LEU A 215 0.21 17.41 -11.07
N LEU A 216 -0.98 17.27 -10.50
CA LEU A 216 -1.24 16.37 -9.37
C LEU A 216 -1.83 15.06 -9.85
N THR A 217 -1.48 13.95 -9.23
CA THR A 217 -1.96 12.60 -9.56
C THR A 217 -2.41 11.89 -8.28
N PRO A 218 -3.29 10.87 -8.36
CA PRO A 218 -3.65 10.06 -7.18
C PRO A 218 -2.42 9.48 -6.47
N ARG A 219 -1.36 9.16 -7.23
CA ARG A 219 -0.08 8.64 -6.72
C ARG A 219 0.58 9.61 -5.73
N ASP A 220 0.41 10.92 -5.92
CA ASP A 220 0.96 11.92 -4.99
C ASP A 220 0.35 11.81 -3.59
N VAL A 221 -0.94 11.46 -3.48
CA VAL A 221 -1.60 11.22 -2.19
C VAL A 221 -1.05 9.95 -1.52
N PHE A 222 -0.68 8.93 -2.31
CA PHE A 222 -0.03 7.72 -1.77
C PHE A 222 1.40 8.01 -1.29
N ALA A 223 2.15 8.78 -2.08
CA ALA A 223 3.52 9.17 -1.76
C ALA A 223 3.60 10.12 -0.54
N LEU A 224 2.69 11.09 -0.47
CA LEU A 224 2.61 12.15 0.54
C LEU A 224 1.26 12.07 1.26
N PRO A 225 1.06 11.06 2.12
CA PRO A 225 -0.24 10.72 2.68
C PRO A 225 -0.70 11.64 3.80
N THR A 226 0.02 12.71 4.13
CA THR A 226 -0.42 13.70 5.13
C THR A 226 -0.58 15.07 4.49
N ILE A 227 -1.46 15.91 5.04
CA ILE A 227 -1.66 17.28 4.56
C ILE A 227 -0.35 18.07 4.64
N ALA A 228 0.43 17.92 5.72
CA ALA A 228 1.70 18.62 5.90
C ALA A 228 2.76 18.23 4.85
N GLU A 229 2.85 16.95 4.48
CA GLU A 229 3.73 16.49 3.39
C GLU A 229 3.27 17.01 2.03
N PHE A 230 1.96 16.92 1.76
CA PHE A 230 1.39 17.36 0.49
C PHE A 230 1.50 18.88 0.32
N ALA A 231 1.22 19.65 1.37
CA ALA A 231 1.33 21.10 1.39
C ALA A 231 2.77 21.55 1.08
N ARG A 232 3.77 20.97 1.77
CA ARG A 232 5.18 21.26 1.49
C ARG A 232 5.54 21.07 0.01
N ARG A 233 5.04 19.99 -0.61
CA ARG A 233 5.27 19.72 -2.02
C ARG A 233 4.59 20.72 -2.96
N LEU A 234 3.41 21.22 -2.59
CA LEU A 234 2.71 22.25 -3.35
C LEU A 234 3.38 23.62 -3.22
N ASP A 235 3.91 23.93 -2.04
CA ASP A 235 4.55 25.20 -1.73
C ASP A 235 5.99 25.29 -2.28
N GLU A 236 6.64 24.15 -2.53
CA GLU A 236 7.94 24.11 -3.23
C GLU A 236 7.84 24.77 -4.62
N PRO A 237 8.76 25.70 -4.97
CA PRO A 237 8.77 26.32 -6.30
C PRO A 237 8.80 25.26 -7.40
N VAL A 238 7.99 25.41 -8.44
CA VAL A 238 8.12 24.56 -9.63
C VAL A 238 9.52 24.83 -10.19
N ALA A 239 10.38 23.81 -10.20
CA ALA A 239 11.64 23.90 -10.93
C ALA A 239 11.29 24.24 -12.38
N ALA A 240 11.81 25.37 -12.88
CA ALA A 240 11.57 25.78 -14.25
C ALA A 240 11.94 24.62 -15.20
N PRO A 241 11.14 24.37 -16.25
CA PRO A 241 11.46 23.31 -17.20
C PRO A 241 12.89 23.50 -17.70
N PRO A 242 13.67 22.41 -17.89
CA PRO A 242 15.02 22.51 -18.41
C PRO A 242 15.00 23.27 -19.75
N PRO A 243 16.07 24.03 -20.07
CA PRO A 243 16.11 24.98 -21.20
C PRO A 243 15.89 24.39 -22.60
N ALA A 244 15.57 23.10 -22.73
CA ALA A 244 15.19 22.47 -23.98
C ALA A 244 13.83 22.96 -24.53
N ALA A 245 12.93 23.46 -23.67
CA ALA A 245 11.62 23.97 -24.12
C ALA A 245 11.71 25.32 -24.87
N ARG A 246 12.78 26.11 -24.68
CA ARG A 246 12.99 27.39 -25.40
C ARG A 246 13.51 27.23 -26.83
N ARG A 247 13.91 26.03 -27.24
CA ARG A 247 14.39 25.79 -28.61
C ARG A 247 13.26 25.62 -29.62
N LEU A 248 12.09 25.13 -29.20
CA LEU A 248 10.97 24.92 -30.12
C LEU A 248 10.27 26.25 -30.47
N ASP A 249 10.13 27.15 -29.50
CA ASP A 249 9.57 28.48 -29.74
C ASP A 249 10.49 29.34 -30.64
N ALA A 250 11.81 29.21 -30.49
CA ALA A 250 12.77 29.88 -31.36
C ALA A 250 12.75 29.33 -32.80
N LEU A 251 12.60 28.01 -32.97
CA LEU A 251 12.50 27.38 -34.30
C LEU A 251 11.18 27.70 -35.01
N LEU A 252 10.07 27.83 -34.28
CA LEU A 252 8.79 28.24 -34.87
C LEU A 252 8.78 29.72 -35.26
N SER A 253 9.46 30.57 -34.49
CA SER A 253 9.64 32.00 -34.81
C SER A 253 10.45 32.24 -36.08
N GLU A 254 11.42 31.37 -36.39
CA GLU A 254 12.23 31.44 -37.61
C GLU A 254 11.47 30.94 -38.86
N PHE A 255 10.45 30.09 -38.69
CA PHE A 255 9.62 29.60 -39.80
C PHE A 255 8.48 30.56 -40.20
N GLU A 256 8.04 31.45 -39.33
CA GLU A 256 7.01 32.46 -39.65
C GLU A 256 7.57 33.73 -40.32
N GLN A 257 8.90 33.86 -40.43
CA GLN A 257 9.58 34.99 -41.07
C GLN A 257 10.28 34.66 -42.40
N ALA A 258 10.09 33.45 -42.95
CA ALA A 258 10.60 33.01 -44.25
C ALA A 258 9.46 32.81 -45.26
#